data_AF-A0A118JVL3-F1
#
_entry.id   AF-A0A118JVL3-F1
#
_cell.length_a   1.000
_cell.length_b   1.000
_cell.length_c   1.000
_cell.angle_alpha   90.00
_cell.angle_beta   90.00
_cell.angle_gamma   90.00
#
_symmetry.space_group_name_H-M   'P 1'
#
loop_
_entity.id
_entity.type
_entity.pdbx_description
1 polymer ?
#
loop_
_entity_poly.entity_id
_entity_poly.type
_entity_poly.pdbx_seq_one_letter_code
_entity_poly.pdbx_strand_id
1 'polypeptide(L)'
;MEFNLEEGKHLYDECSTLILPALSIGNVGQLAVDLLIASTNAERIGCLDDPNVLPCVGNDAYIPTPQGDLALPLEAYESPSSALTLIQQRSPVVKGRMIEYAKNLADFAAACGKKHVIILSSLDFGRWQTIDMSSGQQIYYLSNTTVDGADDQCEKLGWKRMKEYDPNQKLWKYLNTLAEGSVSQDDISLLEDDLGEEDYYPSLPFAAMFSCFKAKGLKVTCLLCYCSEGDNIPDAFHLAEAACNLVGLRPDTFKGNEGGGWVIPFSWQSVYGPPPDMSLF
;
A
#
# COMPACT_ATOMS: atom_id res chain seq x y z
N MET A 1 -1.07 -17.36 -6.40
CA MET A 1 -0.73 -17.04 -5.00
C MET A 1 -1.29 -18.12 -4.10
N GLU A 2 -0.49 -18.61 -3.18
CA GLU A 2 -0.90 -19.52 -2.11
C GLU A 2 -0.81 -18.77 -0.78
N PHE A 3 -1.85 -18.88 0.06
CA PHE A 3 -1.85 -18.27 1.38
C PHE A 3 -1.52 -19.34 2.43
N ASN A 4 -0.33 -19.24 3.01
CA ASN A 4 0.15 -20.14 4.04
C ASN A 4 -0.19 -19.55 5.41
N LEU A 5 -1.30 -20.02 5.99
CA LEU A 5 -1.72 -19.64 7.33
C LEU A 5 -0.76 -20.23 8.38
N GLU A 6 -0.38 -19.44 9.38
CA GLU A 6 0.44 -19.93 10.47
C GLU A 6 -0.31 -20.94 11.35
N GLU A 7 0.44 -21.87 11.93
CA GLU A 7 -0.12 -22.92 12.78
C GLU A 7 -0.86 -22.31 13.98
N GLY A 8 -2.16 -22.65 14.10
CA GLY A 8 -3.02 -22.15 15.18
C GLY A 8 -3.61 -20.75 14.95
N LYS A 9 -3.31 -20.08 13.83
CA LYS A 9 -3.96 -18.83 13.44
C LYS A 9 -5.23 -19.11 12.63
N HIS A 10 -6.10 -18.10 12.53
CA HIS A 10 -7.31 -18.10 11.71
C HIS A 10 -7.59 -16.67 11.25
N LEU A 11 -8.39 -16.54 10.19
CA LEU A 11 -8.87 -15.26 9.72
C LEU A 11 -10.04 -14.80 10.59
N TYR A 12 -10.05 -13.52 10.96
CA TYR A 12 -11.14 -12.91 11.71
C TYR A 12 -12.18 -12.28 10.76
N ASP A 13 -13.44 -12.71 10.86
CA ASP A 13 -14.54 -12.22 10.01
C ASP A 13 -14.82 -10.72 10.22
N GLU A 14 -14.56 -10.21 11.42
CA GLU A 14 -14.64 -8.79 11.76
C GLU A 14 -13.64 -7.91 10.99
N CYS A 15 -12.50 -8.46 10.56
CA CYS A 15 -11.45 -7.74 9.83
C CYS A 15 -11.84 -7.54 8.35
N SER A 16 -12.87 -6.73 8.11
CA SER A 16 -13.45 -6.51 6.77
C SER A 16 -12.70 -5.49 5.90
N THR A 17 -11.79 -4.72 6.49
CA THR A 17 -10.98 -3.71 5.77
C THR A 17 -9.55 -4.22 5.62
N LEU A 18 -9.06 -4.24 4.38
CA LEU A 18 -7.68 -4.57 4.04
C LEU A 18 -6.90 -3.29 3.73
N ILE A 19 -5.74 -3.10 4.35
CA ILE A 19 -4.78 -2.05 4.00
C ILE A 19 -3.51 -2.70 3.48
N LEU A 20 -3.00 -2.21 2.35
CA LEU A 20 -1.77 -2.74 1.75
C LEU A 20 -1.00 -1.67 0.99
N PRO A 21 0.33 -1.78 0.88
CA PRO A 21 1.13 -0.84 0.12
C PRO A 21 1.09 -1.17 -1.37
N ALA A 22 1.20 -0.14 -2.19
CA ALA A 22 1.74 -0.26 -3.54
C ALA A 22 3.19 0.21 -3.52
N LEU A 23 4.11 -0.61 -4.05
CA LEU A 23 5.53 -0.27 -4.04
C LEU A 23 5.82 0.88 -4.99
N SER A 24 6.25 2.02 -4.46
CA SER A 24 6.42 3.28 -5.17
C SER A 24 7.57 4.11 -4.60
N ILE A 25 7.79 5.32 -5.15
CA ILE A 25 8.90 6.22 -4.78
C ILE A 25 9.02 6.42 -3.27
N GLY A 26 10.23 6.31 -2.70
CA GLY A 26 10.44 6.50 -1.27
C GLY A 26 9.84 5.42 -0.34
N ASN A 27 9.26 4.35 -0.89
CA ASN A 27 8.67 3.23 -0.13
C ASN A 27 7.65 3.66 0.94
N VAL A 28 7.00 4.83 0.75
CA VAL A 28 6.16 5.47 1.77
C VAL A 28 5.00 4.57 2.21
N GLY A 29 4.36 3.88 1.25
CA GLY A 29 3.27 2.95 1.56
C GLY A 29 3.73 1.79 2.45
N GLN A 30 4.91 1.22 2.19
CA GLN A 30 5.45 0.10 2.98
C GLN A 30 5.83 0.56 4.38
N LEU A 31 6.45 1.74 4.51
CA LEU A 31 6.78 2.36 5.78
C LEU A 31 5.50 2.71 6.59
N ALA A 32 4.45 3.18 5.93
CA ALA A 32 3.17 3.46 6.56
C ALA A 32 2.51 2.19 7.09
N VAL A 33 2.53 1.09 6.32
CA VAL A 33 2.03 -0.21 6.80
C VAL A 33 2.85 -0.76 7.96
N ASP A 34 4.16 -0.54 7.96
CA ASP A 34 5.03 -0.87 9.09
C ASP A 34 4.59 -0.20 10.39
N LEU A 35 4.30 1.11 10.34
CA LEU A 35 3.77 1.88 11.47
C LEU A 35 2.41 1.34 11.93
N LEU A 36 1.51 1.02 10.98
CA LEU A 36 0.19 0.47 11.29
C LEU A 36 0.30 -0.89 11.98
N ILE A 37 1.14 -1.80 11.48
CA ILE A 37 1.36 -3.13 12.08
C ILE A 37 1.87 -2.98 13.51
N ALA A 38 2.94 -2.21 13.70
CA ALA A 38 3.56 -2.01 15.00
C ALA A 38 2.61 -1.32 16.01
N SER A 39 1.85 -0.32 15.56
CA SER A 39 1.04 0.52 16.45
C SER A 39 -0.32 -0.08 16.80
N THR A 40 -0.88 -0.89 15.91
CA THR A 40 -2.14 -1.63 16.16
C THR A 40 -1.91 -2.98 16.83
N ASN A 41 -0.65 -3.32 17.13
CA ASN A 41 -0.23 -4.62 17.65
C ASN A 41 -0.83 -5.76 16.80
N ALA A 42 -0.79 -5.61 15.48
CA ALA A 42 -1.32 -6.60 14.56
C ALA A 42 -0.48 -7.87 14.63
N GLU A 43 -1.14 -9.01 14.72
CA GLU A 43 -0.46 -10.30 14.75
C GLU A 43 -0.28 -10.83 13.34
N ARG A 44 0.88 -11.42 13.04
CA ARG A 44 1.05 -12.13 11.77
C ARG A 44 0.13 -13.35 11.76
N ILE A 45 -0.61 -13.51 10.68
CA ILE A 45 -1.54 -14.63 10.48
C ILE A 45 -1.04 -15.61 9.43
N GLY A 46 -0.13 -15.19 8.56
CA GLY A 46 0.39 -16.03 7.49
C GLY A 46 1.25 -15.27 6.49
N CYS A 47 1.77 -16.00 5.51
CA CYS A 47 2.51 -15.44 4.39
C CYS A 47 1.85 -15.77 3.05
N LEU A 48 2.05 -14.91 2.05
CA LEU A 48 1.53 -15.08 0.71
C LEU A 48 2.68 -15.52 -0.20
N ASP A 49 2.64 -16.76 -0.68
CA ASP A 49 3.60 -17.24 -1.67
C ASP A 49 3.09 -16.90 -3.07
N ASP A 50 3.80 -16.00 -3.75
CA ASP A 50 3.45 -15.56 -5.10
C ASP A 50 4.68 -15.60 -6.03
N PRO A 51 4.61 -16.33 -7.15
CA PRO A 51 5.73 -16.44 -8.09
C PRO A 51 6.08 -15.12 -8.78
N ASN A 52 5.24 -14.09 -8.66
CA ASN A 52 5.46 -12.77 -9.24
C ASN A 52 6.21 -11.83 -8.29
N VAL A 53 6.57 -12.25 -7.07
CA VAL A 53 7.31 -11.41 -6.12
C VAL A 53 8.71 -11.99 -5.89
N LEU A 54 9.73 -11.14 -5.86
CA LEU A 54 11.10 -11.61 -5.65
C LEU A 54 11.26 -12.20 -4.23
N PRO A 55 11.96 -13.34 -4.08
CA PRO A 55 12.18 -13.91 -2.76
C PRO A 55 13.13 -13.04 -1.93
N CYS A 56 12.83 -12.90 -0.64
CA CYS A 56 13.70 -12.30 0.36
C CYS A 56 13.46 -12.97 1.71
N VAL A 57 14.45 -12.92 2.60
CA VAL A 57 14.33 -13.34 3.99
C VAL A 57 15.08 -12.35 4.87
N GLY A 58 14.50 -12.01 6.01
CA GLY A 58 15.09 -11.10 6.98
C GLY A 58 14.86 -11.55 8.41
N ASN A 59 15.50 -10.86 9.35
CA ASN A 59 15.17 -10.96 10.77
C ASN A 59 13.80 -10.31 11.04
N ASP A 60 13.25 -10.58 12.22
CA ASP A 60 12.03 -9.96 12.72
C ASP A 60 12.13 -8.43 12.64
N ALA A 61 11.14 -7.82 11.95
CA ALA A 61 11.13 -6.40 11.69
C ALA A 61 10.58 -5.55 12.84
N TYR A 62 9.87 -6.17 13.80
CA TYR A 62 9.05 -5.47 14.80
C TYR A 62 9.53 -5.72 16.23
N ILE A 63 10.08 -6.89 16.54
CA ILE A 63 10.38 -7.28 17.92
C ILE A 63 11.89 -7.56 18.10
N PRO A 64 12.55 -6.94 19.10
CA PRO A 64 13.96 -7.19 19.42
C PRO A 64 14.17 -8.44 20.27
N THR A 65 13.59 -9.59 19.89
CA THR A 65 13.73 -10.84 20.65
C THR A 65 14.59 -11.87 19.92
N PRO A 66 15.40 -12.69 20.63
CA PRO A 66 16.19 -13.75 20.01
C PRO A 66 15.34 -14.84 19.34
N GLN A 67 14.12 -15.08 19.84
CA GLN A 67 13.13 -15.98 19.26
C GLN A 67 12.10 -15.16 18.49
N GLY A 68 12.56 -14.44 17.47
CA GLY A 68 11.70 -13.68 16.55
C GLY A 68 11.28 -14.50 15.34
N ASP A 69 10.43 -13.91 14.53
CA ASP A 69 9.94 -14.48 13.30
C ASP A 69 10.79 -14.07 12.08
N LEU A 70 10.92 -14.96 11.10
CA LEU A 70 11.55 -14.59 9.82
C LEU A 70 10.63 -13.64 9.05
N ALA A 71 11.15 -12.48 8.64
CA ALA A 71 10.43 -11.59 7.74
C ALA A 71 10.48 -12.15 6.31
N LEU A 72 9.33 -12.21 5.66
CA LEU A 72 9.12 -12.81 4.33
C LEU A 72 8.70 -11.76 3.29
N PRO A 73 8.69 -12.09 1.98
CA PRO A 73 8.34 -11.17 0.90
C PRO A 73 6.98 -10.50 1.05
N LEU A 74 5.98 -11.29 1.43
CA LEU A 74 4.59 -10.89 1.57
C LEU A 74 4.02 -11.54 2.82
N GLU A 75 3.60 -10.71 3.77
CA GLU A 75 3.12 -11.15 5.07
C GLU A 75 1.75 -10.53 5.33
N ALA A 76 0.83 -11.32 5.83
CA ALA A 76 -0.51 -10.88 6.23
C ALA A 76 -0.57 -10.80 7.76
N TYR A 77 -1.12 -9.69 8.24
CA TYR A 77 -1.33 -9.40 9.66
C TYR A 77 -2.80 -9.05 9.89
N GLU A 78 -3.32 -9.34 11.08
CA GLU A 78 -4.65 -8.89 11.51
C GLU A 78 -4.60 -8.23 12.88
N SER A 79 -5.39 -7.17 13.04
CA SER A 79 -5.67 -6.53 14.33
C SER A 79 -7.18 -6.55 14.56
N PRO A 80 -7.72 -7.57 15.26
CA PRO A 80 -9.15 -7.67 15.54
C PRO A 80 -9.70 -6.48 16.32
N SER A 81 -8.90 -5.91 17.24
CA SER A 81 -9.26 -4.70 18.00
C SER A 81 -9.49 -3.48 17.11
N SER A 82 -8.87 -3.45 15.93
CA SER A 82 -9.01 -2.39 14.95
C SER A 82 -9.84 -2.79 13.73
N ALA A 83 -10.32 -4.05 13.67
CA ALA A 83 -11.02 -4.63 12.52
C ALA A 83 -10.24 -4.49 11.19
N LEU A 84 -8.91 -4.61 11.25
CA LEU A 84 -8.02 -4.43 10.10
C LEU A 84 -7.29 -5.72 9.74
N THR A 85 -7.17 -5.95 8.43
CA THR A 85 -6.14 -6.80 7.83
C THR A 85 -5.10 -5.91 7.17
N LEU A 86 -3.83 -6.23 7.38
CA LEU A 86 -2.69 -5.50 6.83
C LEU A 86 -1.85 -6.47 6.00
N ILE A 87 -1.48 -6.11 4.78
CA ILE A 87 -0.47 -6.85 4.02
C ILE A 87 0.79 -6.02 3.98
N GLN A 88 1.92 -6.58 4.42
CA GLN A 88 3.23 -5.98 4.23
C GLN A 88 3.94 -6.63 3.06
N GLN A 89 4.57 -5.81 2.21
CA GLN A 89 5.39 -6.23 1.09
C GLN A 89 6.83 -5.77 1.32
N ARG A 90 7.77 -6.71 1.39
CA ARG A 90 9.20 -6.43 1.63
C ARG A 90 10.05 -6.42 0.37
N SER A 91 9.64 -7.14 -0.66
CA SER A 91 10.39 -7.27 -1.91
C SER A 91 9.59 -6.82 -3.13
N PRO A 92 10.27 -6.43 -4.22
CA PRO A 92 9.59 -5.93 -5.40
C PRO A 92 8.93 -7.04 -6.22
N VAL A 93 7.92 -6.62 -6.97
CA VAL A 93 7.27 -7.47 -7.98
C VAL A 93 8.25 -7.67 -9.15
N VAL A 94 8.29 -8.88 -9.69
CA VAL A 94 9.04 -9.23 -10.89
C VAL A 94 8.63 -8.31 -12.03
N LYS A 95 9.62 -7.74 -12.74
CA LYS A 95 9.38 -6.82 -13.85
C LYS A 95 8.41 -7.41 -14.86
N GLY A 96 7.36 -6.66 -15.20
CA GLY A 96 6.33 -7.08 -16.15
C GLY A 96 5.25 -8.00 -15.59
N ARG A 97 5.27 -8.32 -14.28
CA ARG A 97 4.27 -9.20 -13.62
C ARG A 97 3.28 -8.47 -12.72
N MET A 98 3.22 -7.14 -12.81
CA MET A 98 2.42 -6.32 -11.90
C MET A 98 0.91 -6.62 -11.99
N ILE A 99 0.42 -6.92 -13.20
CA ILE A 99 -0.99 -7.23 -13.42
C ILE A 99 -1.36 -8.60 -12.83
N GLU A 100 -0.52 -9.62 -13.05
CA GLU A 100 -0.72 -10.94 -12.48
C GLU A 100 -0.66 -10.91 -10.95
N TYR A 101 0.29 -10.18 -10.39
CA TYR A 101 0.39 -9.94 -8.95
C TYR A 101 -0.87 -9.25 -8.40
N ALA A 102 -1.32 -8.18 -9.05
CA ALA A 102 -2.52 -7.45 -8.65
C ALA A 102 -3.80 -8.31 -8.73
N LYS A 103 -3.93 -9.15 -9.75
CA LYS A 103 -5.02 -10.13 -9.87
C LYS A 103 -5.02 -11.13 -8.72
N ASN A 104 -3.85 -11.71 -8.43
CA ASN A 104 -3.71 -12.67 -7.35
C ASN A 104 -4.06 -12.08 -5.98
N LEU A 105 -3.61 -10.85 -5.69
CA LEU A 105 -3.98 -10.14 -4.46
C LEU A 105 -5.48 -9.83 -4.38
N ALA A 106 -6.08 -9.42 -5.50
CA ALA A 106 -7.51 -9.15 -5.57
C ALA A 106 -8.35 -10.42 -5.37
N ASP A 107 -7.91 -11.55 -5.94
CA ASP A 107 -8.48 -12.89 -5.70
C ASP A 107 -8.39 -13.27 -4.22
N PHE A 108 -7.22 -13.09 -3.60
CA PHE A 108 -7.01 -13.32 -2.18
C PHE A 108 -7.97 -12.47 -1.32
N ALA A 109 -8.03 -11.16 -1.56
CA ALA A 109 -8.88 -10.27 -0.77
C ALA A 109 -10.38 -10.60 -0.91
N ALA A 110 -10.83 -10.94 -2.12
CA ALA A 110 -12.20 -11.40 -2.36
C ALA A 110 -12.49 -12.75 -1.66
N ALA A 111 -11.56 -13.71 -1.74
CA ALA A 111 -11.68 -15.01 -1.09
C ALA A 111 -11.72 -14.91 0.44
N CYS A 112 -10.98 -13.96 1.02
CA CYS A 112 -10.99 -13.66 2.46
C CYS A 112 -12.17 -12.77 2.89
N GLY A 113 -13.15 -12.50 2.02
CA GLY A 113 -14.37 -11.77 2.36
C GLY A 113 -14.16 -10.29 2.69
N LYS A 114 -13.03 -9.70 2.28
CA LYS A 114 -12.77 -8.28 2.51
C LYS A 114 -13.77 -7.43 1.72
N LYS A 115 -14.15 -6.28 2.28
CA LYS A 115 -15.20 -5.39 1.72
C LYS A 115 -14.63 -4.07 1.24
N HIS A 116 -13.63 -3.55 1.94
CA HIS A 116 -12.96 -2.31 1.62
C HIS A 116 -11.45 -2.54 1.58
N VAL A 117 -10.81 -2.11 0.49
CA VAL A 117 -9.38 -2.18 0.29
C VAL A 117 -8.82 -0.77 0.22
N ILE A 118 -7.82 -0.49 1.04
CA ILE A 118 -7.11 0.80 1.11
C ILE A 118 -5.69 0.58 0.62
N ILE A 119 -5.35 1.17 -0.52
CA ILE A 119 -4.02 1.06 -1.13
C ILE A 119 -3.21 2.30 -0.76
N LEU A 120 -2.06 2.10 -0.12
CA LEU A 120 -1.15 3.19 0.27
C LEU A 120 -0.04 3.33 -0.76
N SER A 121 0.08 4.48 -1.40
CA SER A 121 1.11 4.75 -2.40
C SER A 121 1.63 6.18 -2.31
N SER A 122 2.83 6.39 -2.82
CA SER A 122 3.38 7.72 -3.06
C SER A 122 3.44 8.03 -4.56
N LEU A 123 3.52 9.32 -4.87
CA LEU A 123 3.64 9.90 -6.20
C LEU A 123 4.92 10.75 -6.27
N ASP A 124 5.45 10.91 -7.47
CA ASP A 124 6.68 11.67 -7.70
C ASP A 124 6.42 13.17 -7.53
N PHE A 125 7.06 13.78 -6.52
CA PHE A 125 7.00 15.21 -6.25
C PHE A 125 7.41 16.06 -7.46
N GLY A 126 8.32 15.57 -8.31
CA GLY A 126 8.73 16.27 -9.53
C GLY A 126 7.60 16.45 -10.54
N ARG A 127 6.54 15.64 -10.46
CA ARG A 127 5.34 15.75 -11.30
C ARG A 127 4.21 16.54 -10.65
N TRP A 128 4.47 17.13 -9.48
CA TRP A 128 3.46 17.90 -8.77
C TRP A 128 3.28 19.28 -9.41
N GLN A 129 2.31 19.39 -10.33
CA GLN A 129 2.13 20.58 -11.16
C GLN A 129 1.54 21.80 -10.42
N THR A 130 0.82 21.59 -9.31
CA THR A 130 0.16 22.66 -8.54
C THR A 130 0.56 22.56 -7.07
N ILE A 131 1.71 23.14 -6.74
CA ILE A 131 2.12 23.32 -5.36
C ILE A 131 1.34 24.50 -4.79
N ASP A 132 0.27 24.21 -4.06
CA ASP A 132 -0.29 25.19 -3.14
C ASP A 132 0.58 25.21 -1.88
N MET A 133 1.60 26.07 -1.90
CA MET A 133 2.55 26.28 -0.80
C MET A 133 1.87 26.74 0.50
N SER A 134 0.58 27.13 0.46
CA SER A 134 -0.18 27.52 1.66
C SER A 134 -0.83 26.33 2.38
N SER A 135 -1.07 25.23 1.66
CA SER A 135 -1.46 23.96 2.25
C SER A 135 -0.21 23.16 2.60
N GLY A 136 -0.13 22.64 3.83
CA GLY A 136 0.95 21.73 4.21
C GLY A 136 0.93 20.41 3.42
N GLN A 137 1.56 19.38 3.96
CA GLN A 137 1.54 18.04 3.38
C GLN A 137 0.08 17.60 3.15
N GLN A 138 -0.23 17.19 1.92
CA GLN A 138 -1.59 16.98 1.47
C GLN A 138 -1.80 15.53 1.03
N ILE A 139 -2.88 14.93 1.51
CA ILE A 139 -3.36 13.64 1.04
C ILE A 139 -4.19 13.84 -0.23
N TYR A 140 -3.86 13.02 -1.22
CA TYR A 140 -4.60 12.80 -2.43
C TYR A 140 -5.32 11.45 -2.37
N TYR A 141 -6.45 11.34 -3.05
CA TYR A 141 -7.18 10.07 -3.07
C TYR A 141 -7.77 9.75 -4.44
N LEU A 142 -7.99 8.45 -4.67
CA LEU A 142 -8.77 7.90 -5.76
C LEU A 142 -9.66 6.79 -5.20
N SER A 143 -10.98 6.87 -5.40
CA SER A 143 -11.94 5.86 -4.91
C SER A 143 -12.80 5.31 -6.03
N ASN A 144 -13.26 4.06 -5.92
CA ASN A 144 -14.23 3.51 -6.86
C ASN A 144 -15.70 3.68 -6.42
N THR A 145 -15.96 4.47 -5.36
CA THR A 145 -17.32 4.80 -4.90
C THR A 145 -18.14 5.49 -5.99
N THR A 146 -17.52 6.37 -6.76
CA THR A 146 -18.11 7.00 -7.96
C THR A 146 -17.26 6.72 -9.19
N VAL A 147 -17.84 6.91 -10.38
CA VAL A 147 -17.16 6.66 -11.66
C VAL A 147 -15.97 7.61 -11.87
N ASP A 148 -16.09 8.84 -11.39
CA ASP A 148 -15.10 9.91 -11.53
C ASP A 148 -14.03 9.92 -10.41
N GLY A 149 -14.00 8.89 -9.56
CA GLY A 149 -12.94 8.74 -8.56
C GLY A 149 -13.22 9.38 -7.20
N ALA A 150 -14.40 9.97 -6.99
CA ALA A 150 -14.76 10.74 -5.80
C ALA A 150 -15.26 9.86 -4.64
N ASP A 151 -15.15 10.40 -3.42
CA ASP A 151 -15.65 9.76 -2.21
C ASP A 151 -15.98 10.80 -1.13
N ASP A 152 -17.26 10.90 -0.76
CA ASP A 152 -17.77 11.84 0.24
C ASP A 152 -17.01 11.77 1.57
N GLN A 153 -16.52 10.59 1.97
CA GLN A 153 -15.78 10.43 3.22
C GLN A 153 -14.40 11.09 3.11
N CYS A 154 -13.71 10.91 1.99
CA CYS A 154 -12.40 11.51 1.74
C CYS A 154 -12.51 13.04 1.60
N GLU A 155 -13.57 13.54 0.98
CA GLU A 155 -13.83 14.99 0.86
C GLU A 155 -14.12 15.64 2.22
N LYS A 156 -14.87 14.97 3.10
CA LYS A 156 -15.10 15.44 4.48
C LYS A 156 -13.83 15.51 5.31
N LEU A 157 -12.84 14.66 5.01
CA LEU A 157 -11.51 14.69 5.63
C LEU A 157 -10.60 15.78 5.02
N GLY A 158 -11.08 16.54 4.03
CA GLY A 158 -10.35 17.63 3.39
C GLY A 158 -9.28 17.17 2.40
N TRP A 159 -9.35 15.92 1.94
CA TRP A 159 -8.38 15.37 0.99
C TRP A 159 -8.70 15.76 -0.44
N LYS A 160 -7.65 15.89 -1.26
CA LYS A 160 -7.79 16.30 -2.66
C LYS A 160 -8.00 15.07 -3.54
N ARG A 161 -9.04 15.06 -4.34
CA ARG A 161 -9.18 14.02 -5.37
C ARG A 161 -8.06 14.13 -6.39
N MET A 162 -7.53 12.98 -6.82
CA MET A 162 -6.58 12.91 -7.93
C MET A 162 -7.28 13.37 -9.22
N LYS A 163 -6.77 14.43 -9.85
CA LYS A 163 -7.42 15.07 -11.01
C LYS A 163 -7.05 14.38 -12.32
N GLU A 164 -5.93 13.67 -12.31
CA GLU A 164 -5.31 12.99 -13.44
C GLU A 164 -5.96 11.63 -13.73
N TYR A 165 -6.85 11.17 -12.85
CA TYR A 165 -7.66 9.98 -13.10
C TYR A 165 -8.78 10.32 -14.10
N ASP A 166 -8.71 9.69 -15.28
CA ASP A 166 -9.80 9.67 -16.26
C ASP A 166 -10.09 8.21 -16.65
N PRO A 167 -11.25 7.64 -16.29
CA PRO A 167 -11.61 6.28 -16.68
C PRO A 167 -11.74 6.09 -18.19
N ASN A 168 -11.85 7.17 -18.96
CA ASN A 168 -11.95 7.11 -20.42
C ASN A 168 -10.60 7.14 -21.13
N GLN A 169 -9.52 7.45 -20.42
CA GLN A 169 -8.16 7.50 -20.93
C GLN A 169 -7.69 6.09 -21.33
N LYS A 170 -6.84 6.03 -22.37
CA LYS A 170 -6.46 4.79 -23.05
C LYS A 170 -5.87 3.75 -22.09
N LEU A 171 -4.91 4.15 -21.26
CA LEU A 171 -4.21 3.21 -20.37
C LEU A 171 -5.09 2.76 -19.20
N TRP A 172 -5.92 3.62 -18.63
CA TRP A 172 -6.93 3.23 -17.64
C TRP A 172 -7.95 2.22 -18.19
N LYS A 173 -8.44 2.41 -19.42
CA LYS A 173 -9.32 1.42 -20.08
C LYS A 173 -8.63 0.09 -20.29
N TYR A 174 -7.38 0.12 -20.75
CA TYR A 174 -6.58 -1.08 -20.94
C TYR A 174 -6.38 -1.84 -19.62
N LEU A 175 -6.02 -1.15 -18.53
CA LEU A 175 -5.90 -1.76 -17.20
C LEU A 175 -7.20 -2.42 -16.74
N ASN A 176 -8.35 -1.77 -16.93
CA ASN A 176 -9.65 -2.34 -16.56
C ASN A 176 -9.96 -3.60 -17.40
N THR A 177 -9.67 -3.57 -18.71
CA THR A 177 -9.84 -4.71 -19.61
C THR A 177 -8.95 -5.89 -19.18
N LEU A 178 -7.69 -5.62 -18.86
CA LEU A 178 -6.79 -6.62 -18.32
C LEU A 178 -7.30 -7.20 -17.00
N ALA A 179 -7.76 -6.35 -16.08
CA ALA A 179 -8.30 -6.73 -14.78
C ALA A 179 -9.52 -7.66 -14.89
N GLU A 180 -10.41 -7.41 -15.85
CA GLU A 180 -11.59 -8.23 -16.14
C GLU A 180 -11.25 -9.57 -16.84
N GLY A 181 -10.03 -9.72 -17.35
CA GLY A 181 -9.56 -10.95 -18.02
C GLY A 181 -10.00 -11.07 -19.48
N SER A 182 -10.51 -10.00 -20.08
CA SER A 182 -10.98 -9.90 -21.46
C SER A 182 -9.86 -9.45 -22.41
N VAL A 183 -8.79 -10.24 -22.54
CA VAL A 183 -7.61 -9.81 -23.33
C VAL A 183 -7.72 -10.21 -24.80
N SER A 184 -7.54 -9.26 -25.72
CA SER A 184 -7.27 -9.52 -27.14
C SER A 184 -5.77 -9.34 -27.45
N GLN A 185 -5.26 -10.05 -28.45
CA GLN A 185 -3.82 -10.10 -28.77
C GLN A 185 -3.27 -8.76 -29.29
N ASP A 186 -4.14 -7.87 -29.76
CA ASP A 186 -3.82 -6.52 -30.25
C ASP A 186 -3.56 -5.51 -29.11
N ASP A 187 -3.98 -5.79 -27.88
CA ASP A 187 -3.87 -4.84 -26.77
C ASP A 187 -2.44 -4.79 -26.16
N ILE A 188 -1.64 -5.84 -26.35
CA ILE A 188 -0.30 -6.00 -25.75
C ILE A 188 0.75 -5.12 -26.45
N SER A 189 0.62 -4.85 -27.75
CA SER A 189 1.60 -4.04 -28.51
C SER A 189 1.52 -2.54 -28.18
N LEU A 190 0.51 -2.08 -27.44
CA LEU A 190 0.26 -0.66 -27.16
C LEU A 190 1.12 -0.10 -26.01
N LEU A 191 1.86 -0.95 -25.29
CA LEU A 191 2.74 -0.56 -24.18
C LEU A 191 4.20 -0.33 -24.59
N GLU A 192 4.59 -0.81 -25.78
CA GLU A 192 5.98 -0.75 -26.24
C GLU A 192 6.30 0.58 -26.98
N ASP A 193 5.29 1.34 -27.39
CA ASP A 193 5.43 2.66 -28.01
C ASP A 193 5.28 3.79 -26.95
N ASP A 194 6.41 4.40 -26.60
CA ASP A 194 6.62 5.69 -25.91
C ASP A 194 5.46 6.18 -25.00
N LEU A 195 5.48 5.76 -23.72
CA LEU A 195 4.54 6.24 -22.69
C LEU A 195 4.57 7.77 -22.60
N GLY A 196 3.43 8.41 -22.87
CA GLY A 196 3.30 9.86 -22.74
C GLY A 196 3.29 10.31 -21.28
N GLU A 197 3.39 11.62 -21.04
CA GLU A 197 3.26 12.16 -19.67
C GLU A 197 1.92 11.81 -19.00
N GLU A 198 0.85 11.71 -19.80
CA GLU A 198 -0.50 11.35 -19.35
C GLU A 198 -0.60 9.88 -18.89
N ASP A 199 0.32 9.02 -19.34
CA ASP A 199 0.33 7.59 -19.01
C ASP A 199 1.07 7.27 -17.70
N TYR A 200 1.73 8.27 -17.09
CA TYR A 200 2.55 8.06 -15.91
C TYR A 200 1.79 7.43 -14.76
N TYR A 201 0.67 8.03 -14.33
CA TYR A 201 -0.08 7.51 -13.19
C TYR A 201 -0.71 6.14 -13.41
N PRO A 202 -1.38 5.87 -14.55
CA PRO A 202 -1.85 4.52 -14.83
C PRO A 202 -0.72 3.49 -15.00
N SER A 203 0.54 3.91 -15.24
CA SER A 203 1.66 2.97 -15.24
C SER A 203 2.14 2.54 -13.83
N LEU A 204 1.72 3.24 -12.78
CA LEU A 204 2.17 2.97 -11.41
C LEU A 204 1.47 1.75 -10.79
N PRO A 205 2.13 1.01 -9.87
CA PRO A 205 1.58 -0.21 -9.26
C PRO A 205 0.20 -0.04 -8.62
N PHE A 206 -0.08 1.10 -7.98
CA PHE A 206 -1.38 1.35 -7.35
C PHE A 206 -2.54 1.31 -8.36
N ALA A 207 -2.32 1.72 -9.62
CA ALA A 207 -3.34 1.76 -10.66
C ALA A 207 -3.74 0.36 -11.15
N ALA A 208 -2.75 -0.52 -11.30
CA ALA A 208 -2.96 -1.93 -11.59
C ALA A 208 -3.76 -2.62 -10.47
N MET A 209 -3.35 -2.38 -9.23
CA MET A 209 -4.07 -2.87 -8.05
C MET A 209 -5.50 -2.31 -8.02
N PHE A 210 -5.68 -0.99 -8.09
CA PHE A 210 -6.99 -0.35 -8.10
C PHE A 210 -7.95 -1.00 -9.12
N SER A 211 -7.49 -1.21 -10.34
CA SER A 211 -8.29 -1.82 -11.42
C SER A 211 -8.64 -3.29 -11.12
N CYS A 212 -7.67 -4.09 -10.66
CA CYS A 212 -7.89 -5.51 -10.34
C CYS A 212 -8.82 -5.71 -9.14
N PHE A 213 -8.62 -4.96 -8.06
CA PHE A 213 -9.49 -5.03 -6.87
C PHE A 213 -10.91 -4.55 -7.19
N LYS A 214 -11.05 -3.48 -7.99
CA LYS A 214 -12.35 -3.00 -8.48
C LYS A 214 -13.06 -4.04 -9.34
N ALA A 215 -12.35 -4.75 -10.21
CA ALA A 215 -12.93 -5.81 -11.06
C ALA A 215 -13.47 -7.00 -10.24
N LYS A 216 -12.99 -7.20 -9.01
CA LYS A 216 -13.53 -8.17 -8.06
C LYS A 216 -14.75 -7.66 -7.26
N GLY A 217 -15.24 -6.46 -7.55
CA GLY A 217 -16.40 -5.86 -6.89
C GLY A 217 -16.12 -5.32 -5.49
N LEU A 218 -14.84 -5.16 -5.13
CA LEU A 218 -14.44 -4.63 -3.82
C LEU A 218 -14.54 -3.09 -3.83
N LYS A 219 -14.89 -2.48 -2.68
CA LYS A 219 -14.67 -1.04 -2.51
C LYS A 219 -13.16 -0.79 -2.43
N VAL A 220 -12.63 0.14 -3.20
CA VAL A 220 -11.19 0.45 -3.24
C VAL A 220 -10.98 1.94 -3.07
N THR A 221 -10.05 2.31 -2.18
CA THR A 221 -9.60 3.69 -1.98
C THR A 221 -8.08 3.71 -1.99
N CYS A 222 -7.47 4.42 -2.94
CA CYS A 222 -6.04 4.70 -2.93
C CYS A 222 -5.79 5.98 -2.14
N LEU A 223 -4.91 5.93 -1.14
CA LEU A 223 -4.38 7.10 -0.44
C LEU A 223 -2.98 7.39 -0.99
N LEU A 224 -2.79 8.62 -1.43
CA LEU A 224 -1.66 9.07 -2.24
C LEU A 224 -1.02 10.29 -1.58
N CYS A 225 0.30 10.31 -1.48
CA CYS A 225 1.05 11.51 -1.11
C CYS A 225 2.19 11.74 -2.10
N TYR A 226 2.56 13.00 -2.34
CA TYR A 226 3.74 13.31 -3.14
C TYR A 226 4.98 13.28 -2.27
N CYS A 227 6.03 12.60 -2.73
CA CYS A 227 7.32 12.60 -2.03
C CYS A 227 8.49 12.57 -3.04
N SER A 228 9.67 12.93 -2.54
CA SER A 228 10.96 12.73 -3.22
C SER A 228 11.67 11.55 -2.58
N GLU A 229 12.65 10.96 -3.26
CA GLU A 229 13.51 9.95 -2.61
C GLU A 229 14.32 10.56 -1.45
N GLY A 230 14.58 9.74 -0.44
CA GLY A 230 15.41 10.10 0.71
C GLY A 230 14.84 9.53 2.00
N ASP A 231 14.84 10.38 3.03
CA ASP A 231 14.21 10.04 4.31
C ASP A 231 12.71 10.37 4.26
N ASN A 232 11.92 9.34 4.02
CA ASN A 232 10.46 9.43 3.91
C ASN A 232 9.73 8.98 5.17
N ILE A 233 10.41 8.91 6.32
CA ILE A 233 9.77 8.65 7.61
C ILE A 233 8.59 9.62 7.84
N PRO A 234 8.74 10.96 7.68
CA PRO A 234 7.62 11.88 7.89
C PRO A 234 6.44 11.65 6.93
N ASP A 235 6.72 11.33 5.66
CA ASP A 235 5.68 10.99 4.68
C ASP A 235 4.91 9.72 5.08
N ALA A 236 5.61 8.73 5.64
CA ALA A 236 5.02 7.47 6.09
C ALA A 236 4.05 7.70 7.26
N PHE A 237 4.44 8.53 8.23
CA PHE A 237 3.56 8.95 9.32
C PHE A 237 2.31 9.65 8.80
N HIS A 238 2.46 10.59 7.88
CA HIS A 238 1.34 11.33 7.31
C HIS A 238 0.36 10.40 6.57
N LEU A 239 0.88 9.45 5.79
CA LEU A 239 0.07 8.49 5.05
C LEU A 239 -0.60 7.45 5.98
N ALA A 240 0.09 7.00 7.02
CA ALA A 240 -0.46 6.10 8.03
C ALA A 240 -1.57 6.78 8.86
N GLU A 241 -1.39 8.05 9.23
CA GLU A 241 -2.41 8.86 9.91
C GLU A 241 -3.66 9.03 9.02
N ALA A 242 -3.47 9.28 7.72
CA ALA A 242 -4.57 9.32 6.77
C ALA A 242 -5.35 8.00 6.72
N ALA A 243 -4.63 6.86 6.66
CA ALA A 243 -5.26 5.55 6.71
C ALA A 243 -6.08 5.35 7.99
N CYS A 244 -5.53 5.69 9.16
CA CYS A 244 -6.24 5.66 10.44
C CYS A 244 -7.52 6.51 10.42
N ASN A 245 -7.42 7.76 9.95
CA ASN A 245 -8.57 8.67 9.85
C ASN A 245 -9.68 8.13 8.94
N LEU A 246 -9.33 7.45 7.84
CA LEU A 246 -10.29 6.83 6.93
C LEU A 246 -11.06 5.69 7.60
N VAL A 247 -10.40 4.90 8.45
CA VAL A 247 -11.02 3.77 9.16
C VAL A 247 -11.56 4.14 10.55
N GLY A 248 -11.48 5.42 10.93
CA GLY A 248 -11.97 5.92 12.22
C GLY A 248 -11.08 5.54 13.42
N LEU A 249 -9.84 5.13 13.18
CA LEU A 249 -8.84 4.92 14.22
C LEU A 249 -8.21 6.24 14.65
N ARG A 250 -7.77 6.26 15.91
CA ARG A 250 -7.21 7.44 16.57
C ARG A 250 -5.78 7.14 17.01
N PRO A 251 -4.75 7.66 16.30
CA PRO A 251 -3.36 7.34 16.62
C PRO A 251 -2.94 7.65 18.06
N ASP A 252 -3.54 8.67 18.69
CA ASP A 252 -3.33 9.03 20.09
C ASP A 252 -3.72 7.93 21.09
N THR A 253 -4.49 6.93 20.66
CA THR A 253 -4.86 5.77 21.49
C THR A 253 -3.85 4.63 21.43
N PHE A 254 -2.90 4.69 20.50
CA PHE A 254 -1.83 3.70 20.39
C PHE A 254 -0.84 3.84 21.57
N LYS A 255 -0.16 2.74 21.90
CA LYS A 255 0.72 2.64 23.09
C LYS A 255 2.20 2.85 22.77
N GLY A 256 2.47 3.69 21.78
CA GLY A 256 3.81 4.03 21.35
C GLY A 256 4.52 5.01 22.28
N ASN A 257 5.85 4.97 22.20
CA ASN A 257 6.73 5.79 23.04
C ASN A 257 7.06 7.15 22.41
N GLU A 258 6.73 7.36 21.14
CA GLU A 258 6.96 8.64 20.44
C GLU A 258 5.70 9.52 20.46
N GLY A 259 5.88 10.82 20.15
CA GLY A 259 4.77 11.77 20.10
C GLY A 259 3.66 11.30 19.15
N GLY A 260 2.40 11.38 19.60
CA GLY A 260 1.24 10.98 18.79
C GLY A 260 0.84 9.50 18.91
N GLY A 261 1.45 8.72 19.82
CA GLY A 261 1.03 7.36 20.17
C GLY A 261 1.61 6.25 19.29
N TRP A 262 2.31 6.58 18.21
CA TRP A 262 2.87 5.61 17.27
C TRP A 262 4.01 4.76 17.84
N VAL A 263 4.01 3.48 17.49
CA VAL A 263 5.10 2.54 17.77
C VAL A 263 6.00 2.48 16.54
N ILE A 264 7.27 2.89 16.71
CA ILE A 264 8.28 2.74 15.66
C ILE A 264 8.69 1.27 15.54
N PRO A 265 8.64 0.66 14.33
CA PRO A 265 9.14 -0.69 14.10
C PRO A 265 10.60 -0.83 14.52
N PHE A 266 10.95 -1.95 15.16
CA PHE A 266 12.32 -2.16 15.63
C PHE A 266 13.37 -2.07 14.50
N SER A 267 13.05 -2.59 13.31
CA SER A 267 13.90 -2.52 12.13
C SER A 267 14.32 -1.10 11.73
N TRP A 268 13.53 -0.08 12.09
CA TRP A 268 13.83 1.30 11.75
C TRP A 268 15.05 1.86 12.49
N GLN A 269 15.49 1.21 13.59
CA GLN A 269 16.70 1.62 14.30
C GLN A 269 17.98 1.49 13.46
N SER A 270 17.95 0.70 12.40
CA SER A 270 19.11 0.42 11.53
C SER A 270 19.01 1.03 10.12
N VAL A 271 18.03 1.90 9.85
CA VAL A 271 17.81 2.46 8.50
C VAL A 271 18.99 3.31 8.00
N TYR A 272 19.74 3.93 8.92
CA TYR A 272 20.96 4.67 8.59
C TYR A 272 22.24 3.81 8.68
N GLY A 273 22.08 2.49 8.82
CA GLY A 273 23.19 1.55 8.98
C GLY A 273 23.76 1.51 10.40
N PRO A 274 24.86 0.76 10.60
CA PRO A 274 25.57 0.76 11.87
C PRO A 274 26.14 2.16 12.17
N PRO A 275 26.37 2.49 13.46
CA PRO A 275 27.06 3.73 13.80
C PRO A 275 28.38 3.81 13.04
N PRO A 276 28.77 5.01 12.58
CA PRO A 276 29.97 5.16 11.78
C PRO A 276 31.18 4.72 12.59
N ASP A 277 32.17 4.13 11.90
CA ASP A 277 33.41 3.74 12.54
C ASP A 277 34.10 4.99 13.09
N MET A 278 34.16 5.08 14.42
CA MET A 278 34.73 6.24 15.11
C MET A 278 36.23 6.41 14.83
N SER A 279 36.91 5.40 14.25
CA SER A 279 38.29 5.53 13.78
C SER A 279 38.44 6.38 12.50
N LEU A 280 37.32 6.73 11.84
CA LEU A 280 37.28 7.60 10.67
C LEU A 280 37.22 9.10 11.02
N PHE A 281 37.10 9.48 12.30
CA PHE A 281 37.01 10.85 12.79
C PHE A 281 38.17 11.25 13.70
#